data_AF-A0A7X3QNS0-F1
#
_entry.id   AF-A0A7X3QNS0-F1
#
_cell.length_a   1.000
_cell.length_b   1.000
_cell.length_c   1.000
_cell.angle_alpha   90.00
_cell.angle_beta   90.00
_cell.angle_gamma   90.00
#
_symmetry.space_group_name_H-M   'P 1'
#
loop_
_entity.id
_entity.type
_entity.pdbx_description
1 polymer ?
#
loop_
_entity_poly.entity_id
_entity_poly.type
_entity_poly.pdbx_seq_one_letter_code
_entity_poly.pdbx_strand_id
1 'polypeptide(L)'
;MNQSFRFSLKVDFDAPGPPQLPQLSITDFEYMDQLLESLRQLLDDTAWPESIQGEFLEYAALDVYEFGCAIRAEAAAGRWTVAASLMRPLQERAEYTFAAAIDPGFYDKYVEYMDTQIEKEFTAKSRNLVETARGIINRWGKESEGIDGYVSISRSLNKIGSEALHHAVGFSREAAEIAETRPGILKMLTGRIQGALANVLAATQVIEQNHTKAWAQAYSVVFLSRG
;
A
#
# COMPACT_ATOMS: atom_id res chain seq x y z
N MET A 1 -43.73 -30.13 -46.41
CA MET A 1 -43.89 -28.68 -46.17
C MET A 1 -43.66 -28.43 -44.69
N ASN A 2 -42.54 -27.83 -44.29
CA ASN A 2 -42.23 -27.50 -42.90
C ASN A 2 -42.79 -26.11 -42.57
N GLN A 3 -43.76 -26.02 -41.66
CA GLN A 3 -44.23 -24.76 -41.12
C GLN A 3 -43.35 -24.37 -39.93
N SER A 4 -42.69 -23.22 -40.03
CA SER A 4 -41.93 -22.62 -38.93
C SER A 4 -42.85 -21.68 -38.16
N PHE A 5 -43.06 -21.95 -36.88
CA PHE A 5 -43.74 -21.03 -35.97
C PHE A 5 -42.71 -20.05 -35.40
N ARG A 6 -42.89 -18.75 -35.66
CA ARG A 6 -42.15 -17.68 -34.97
C ARG A 6 -42.99 -17.19 -33.79
N PHE A 7 -42.51 -17.43 -32.58
CA PHE A 7 -42.99 -16.72 -31.40
C PHE A 7 -42.18 -15.45 -31.22
N SER A 8 -42.86 -14.32 -31.06
CA SER A 8 -42.24 -13.05 -30.66
C SER A 8 -42.63 -12.78 -29.22
N LEU A 9 -41.68 -12.90 -28.30
CA LEU A 9 -41.85 -12.51 -26.90
C LEU A 9 -41.63 -10.99 -26.83
N LYS A 10 -42.71 -10.22 -26.62
CA LYS A 10 -42.60 -8.83 -26.19
C LYS A 10 -42.50 -8.83 -24.67
N VAL A 11 -41.37 -8.36 -24.15
CA VAL A 11 -41.18 -8.07 -22.73
C VAL A 11 -41.29 -6.57 -22.58
N ASP A 12 -42.39 -6.11 -21.99
CA ASP A 12 -42.56 -4.71 -21.60
C ASP A 12 -41.75 -4.49 -20.32
N PHE A 13 -40.67 -3.71 -20.42
CA PHE A 13 -39.89 -3.27 -19.26
C PHE A 13 -40.49 -1.96 -18.72
N ASP A 14 -41.52 -2.06 -17.88
CA ASP A 14 -41.76 -1.04 -16.85
C ASP A 14 -40.76 -1.28 -15.70
N ALA A 15 -39.48 -1.09 -15.99
CA ALA A 15 -38.44 -1.11 -14.98
C ALA A 15 -38.30 0.30 -14.39
N PRO A 16 -38.33 0.48 -13.05
CA PRO A 16 -37.77 1.69 -12.46
C PRO A 16 -36.34 1.85 -12.99
N GLY A 17 -35.94 3.10 -13.28
CA GLY A 17 -34.63 3.40 -13.86
C GLY A 17 -33.48 2.72 -13.11
N PRO A 18 -32.31 2.57 -13.74
CA PRO A 18 -31.18 1.85 -13.15
C PRO A 18 -30.94 2.36 -11.72
N PRO A 19 -30.72 1.46 -10.74
CA PRO A 19 -30.48 1.86 -9.37
C PRO A 19 -29.34 2.88 -9.34
N GLN A 20 -29.55 4.02 -8.68
CA GLN A 20 -28.48 4.98 -8.45
C GLN A 20 -27.40 4.30 -7.63
N LEU A 21 -26.27 4.05 -8.27
CA LEU A 21 -25.11 3.43 -7.65
C LEU A 21 -24.56 4.37 -6.56
N PRO A 22 -24.10 3.84 -5.41
CA PRO A 22 -23.59 4.68 -4.33
C PRO A 22 -22.37 5.48 -4.83
N GLN A 23 -22.51 6.81 -4.82
CA GLN A 23 -21.39 7.71 -5.02
C GLN A 23 -20.64 7.82 -3.70
N LEU A 24 -19.33 7.54 -3.72
CA LEU A 24 -18.47 7.83 -2.59
C LEU A 24 -18.33 9.34 -2.45
N SER A 25 -18.45 9.81 -1.23
CA SER A 25 -18.36 11.20 -0.80
C SER A 25 -16.96 11.51 -0.27
N ILE A 26 -16.69 12.80 -0.02
CA ILE A 26 -15.43 13.25 0.57
C ILE A 26 -15.17 12.56 1.93
N THR A 27 -16.23 12.25 2.70
CA THR A 27 -16.11 11.59 4.01
C THR A 27 -15.55 10.17 3.91
N ASP A 28 -15.63 9.52 2.74
CA ASP A 28 -15.12 8.16 2.56
C ASP A 28 -13.58 8.11 2.54
N PHE A 29 -12.91 9.23 2.23
CA PHE A 29 -11.45 9.33 2.18
C PHE A 29 -10.83 9.90 3.47
N GLU A 30 -11.62 10.36 4.44
CA GLU A 30 -11.12 11.05 5.65
C GLU A 30 -10.01 10.29 6.37
N TYR A 31 -10.18 8.98 6.54
CA TYR A 31 -9.18 8.17 7.23
C TYR A 31 -7.90 8.00 6.39
N MET A 32 -8.02 7.93 5.07
CA MET A 32 -6.86 7.91 4.18
C MET A 32 -6.10 9.24 4.24
N ASP A 33 -6.82 10.36 4.25
CA ASP A 33 -6.23 11.70 4.38
C ASP A 33 -5.53 11.86 5.74
N GLN A 34 -6.09 11.33 6.84
CA GLN A 34 -5.43 11.30 8.16
C GLN A 34 -4.13 10.48 8.17
N LEU A 35 -4.11 9.33 7.49
CA LEU A 35 -2.91 8.49 7.37
C LEU A 35 -1.81 9.20 6.57
N LEU A 36 -2.17 9.82 5.44
CA LEU A 36 -1.21 10.56 4.61
C LEU A 36 -0.66 11.80 5.32
N GLU A 37 -1.49 12.52 6.06
CA GLU A 37 -1.03 13.67 6.84
C GLU A 37 -0.11 13.25 7.98
N SER A 38 -0.41 12.13 8.65
CA SER A 38 0.47 11.59 9.70
C SER A 38 1.81 11.12 9.14
N LEU A 39 1.80 10.51 7.94
CA LEU A 39 3.03 10.16 7.22
C LEU A 39 3.84 11.41 6.88
N ARG A 40 3.21 12.44 6.31
CA ARG A 40 3.88 13.71 5.97
C ARG A 40 4.56 14.33 7.18
N GLN A 41 3.83 14.46 8.29
CA GLN A 41 4.36 15.02 9.55
C GLN A 41 5.50 14.17 10.11
N LEU A 42 5.40 12.84 10.04
CA LEU A 42 6.48 11.95 10.46
C LEU A 42 7.74 12.17 9.63
N LEU A 43 7.62 12.29 8.31
CA LEU A 43 8.76 12.55 7.43
C LEU A 43 9.43 13.90 7.72
N ASP A 44 8.62 14.96 7.88
CA ASP A 44 9.11 16.31 8.18
C ASP A 44 9.89 16.38 9.51
N ASP A 45 9.45 15.60 10.52
CA ASP A 45 10.03 15.61 11.87
C ASP A 45 11.14 14.55 12.08
N THR A 46 11.37 13.65 11.11
CA THR A 46 12.38 12.59 11.24
C THR A 46 13.77 13.13 10.87
N ALA A 47 14.75 12.96 11.77
CA ALA A 47 16.11 13.44 11.56
C ALA A 47 17.01 12.38 10.90
N TRP A 48 16.73 12.00 9.65
CA TRP A 48 17.44 10.91 8.97
C TRP A 48 18.98 10.97 9.12
N PRO A 49 19.67 9.82 9.29
CA PRO A 49 21.13 9.80 9.47
C PRO A 49 21.88 10.50 8.33
N GLU A 50 22.93 11.26 8.64
CA GLU A 50 23.81 11.89 7.64
C GLU A 50 24.74 10.86 6.96
N SER A 51 24.15 9.96 6.17
CA SER A 51 24.85 8.92 5.42
C SER A 51 24.09 8.60 4.14
N ILE A 52 24.77 7.95 3.18
CA ILE A 52 24.14 7.50 1.93
C ILE A 52 22.93 6.58 2.20
N GLN A 53 23.00 5.78 3.26
CA GLN A 53 21.88 4.94 3.72
C GLN A 53 20.73 5.80 4.26
N GLY A 54 21.03 6.85 5.02
CA GLY A 54 20.03 7.79 5.52
C GLY A 54 19.33 8.56 4.41
N GLU A 55 20.08 9.00 3.39
CA GLU A 55 19.52 9.59 2.16
C GLU A 55 18.59 8.61 1.43
N PHE A 56 18.99 7.34 1.33
CA PHE A 56 18.12 6.30 0.75
C PHE A 56 16.85 6.05 1.57
N LEU A 57 16.96 6.03 2.90
CA LEU A 57 15.81 5.85 3.79
C LEU A 57 14.81 6.98 3.62
N GLU A 58 15.29 8.22 3.64
CA GLU A 58 14.48 9.42 3.40
C GLU A 58 13.81 9.35 2.04
N TYR A 59 14.57 9.07 0.97
CA TYR A 59 14.05 8.92 -0.38
C TYR A 59 12.95 7.84 -0.46
N ALA A 60 13.19 6.64 0.06
CA ALA A 60 12.23 5.55 0.03
C ALA A 60 10.96 5.87 0.84
N ALA A 61 11.10 6.61 1.95
CA ALA A 61 9.98 7.03 2.78
C ALA A 61 9.15 8.16 2.13
N LEU A 62 9.80 9.09 1.41
CA LEU A 62 9.12 10.09 0.57
C LEU A 62 8.36 9.43 -0.59
N ASP A 63 8.97 8.46 -1.27
CA ASP A 63 8.31 7.63 -2.30
C ASP A 63 7.01 7.02 -1.74
N VAL A 64 7.03 6.48 -0.51
CA VAL A 64 5.83 5.93 0.15
C VAL A 64 4.72 6.97 0.28
N TYR A 65 5.05 8.21 0.67
CA TYR A 65 4.10 9.31 0.75
C TYR A 65 3.52 9.69 -0.62
N GLU A 66 4.38 9.85 -1.63
CA GLU A 66 3.96 10.22 -2.99
C GLU A 66 3.03 9.17 -3.61
N PHE A 67 3.37 7.88 -3.48
CA PHE A 67 2.50 6.78 -3.94
C PHE A 67 1.17 6.74 -3.19
N GLY A 68 1.17 7.03 -1.88
CA GLY A 68 -0.05 7.14 -1.09
C GLY A 68 -0.97 8.28 -1.58
N CYS A 69 -0.40 9.46 -1.83
CA CYS A 69 -1.11 10.60 -2.43
C CYS A 69 -1.63 10.28 -3.83
N ALA A 70 -0.85 9.60 -4.66
CA ALA A 70 -1.28 9.18 -6.00
C ALA A 70 -2.45 8.21 -5.92
N ILE A 71 -2.40 7.18 -5.06
CA ILE A 71 -3.50 6.24 -4.83
C ILE A 71 -4.79 6.99 -4.47
N ARG A 72 -4.70 7.91 -3.50
CA ARG A 72 -5.83 8.72 -3.06
C ARG A 72 -6.41 9.55 -4.20
N ALA A 73 -5.55 10.25 -4.95
CA ALA A 73 -5.96 11.11 -6.05
C ALA A 73 -6.63 10.32 -7.20
N GLU A 74 -6.07 9.17 -7.55
CA GLU A 74 -6.61 8.27 -8.59
C GLU A 74 -7.98 7.71 -8.17
N ALA A 75 -8.12 7.27 -6.93
CA ALA A 75 -9.38 6.77 -6.39
C ALA A 75 -10.47 7.88 -6.34
N ALA A 76 -10.12 9.08 -5.88
CA ALA A 76 -11.02 10.23 -5.85
C ALA A 76 -11.48 10.67 -7.25
N ALA A 77 -10.63 10.47 -8.26
CA ALA A 77 -10.97 10.72 -9.66
C ALA A 77 -11.73 9.57 -10.33
N GLY A 78 -12.09 8.52 -9.59
CA GLY A 78 -12.80 7.34 -10.08
C GLY A 78 -11.95 6.36 -10.88
N ARG A 79 -10.62 6.53 -10.93
CA ARG A 79 -9.68 5.66 -11.65
C ARG A 79 -9.21 4.50 -10.76
N TRP A 80 -10.16 3.69 -10.31
CA TRP A 80 -9.95 2.62 -9.31
C TRP A 80 -8.92 1.57 -9.73
N THR A 81 -8.92 1.20 -11.02
CA THR A 81 -7.90 0.28 -11.56
C THR A 81 -6.49 0.83 -11.38
N VAL A 82 -6.30 2.13 -11.65
CA VAL A 82 -5.00 2.79 -11.54
C VAL A 82 -4.59 2.86 -10.07
N ALA A 83 -5.48 3.33 -9.20
CA ALA A 83 -5.25 3.34 -7.74
C ALA A 83 -4.85 1.96 -7.21
N ALA A 84 -5.54 0.90 -7.62
CA ALA A 84 -5.22 -0.47 -7.22
C ALA A 84 -3.85 -0.95 -7.73
N SER A 85 -3.47 -0.57 -8.95
CA SER A 85 -2.17 -0.95 -9.53
C SER A 85 -0.97 -0.36 -8.78
N LEU A 86 -1.16 0.78 -8.12
CA LEU A 86 -0.13 1.48 -7.34
C LEU A 86 0.11 0.84 -5.96
N MET A 87 -0.79 -0.03 -5.48
CA MET A 87 -0.65 -0.68 -4.17
C MET A 87 0.61 -1.56 -4.04
N ARG A 88 1.02 -2.21 -5.13
CA ARG A 88 2.19 -3.08 -5.12
C ARG A 88 3.50 -2.28 -5.05
N PRO A 89 3.73 -1.27 -5.92
CA PRO A 89 4.86 -0.36 -5.77
C PRO A 89 4.94 0.28 -4.38
N LEU A 90 3.81 0.75 -3.83
CA LEU A 90 3.75 1.30 -2.47
C LEU A 90 4.26 0.29 -1.42
N GLN A 91 3.81 -0.97 -1.50
CA GLN A 91 4.27 -2.02 -0.61
C GLN A 91 5.78 -2.28 -0.74
N GLU A 92 6.27 -2.40 -1.97
CA GLU A 92 7.69 -2.67 -2.24
C GLU A 92 8.57 -1.56 -1.64
N ARG A 93 8.20 -0.28 -1.84
CA ARG A 93 8.93 0.86 -1.25
C ARG A 93 8.93 0.85 0.27
N ALA A 94 7.78 0.58 0.89
CA ALA A 94 7.68 0.50 2.34
C ALA A 94 8.52 -0.65 2.93
N GLU A 95 8.59 -1.80 2.25
CA GLU A 95 9.44 -2.92 2.64
C GLU A 95 10.94 -2.56 2.49
N TYR A 96 11.31 -1.80 1.47
CA TYR A 96 12.70 -1.34 1.27
C TYR A 96 13.15 -0.37 2.35
N THR A 97 12.32 0.62 2.71
CA THR A 97 12.59 1.55 3.81
C THR A 97 12.88 0.78 5.10
N PHE A 98 12.03 -0.18 5.45
CA PHE A 98 12.20 -0.92 6.70
C PHE A 98 13.40 -1.87 6.67
N ALA A 99 13.62 -2.57 5.55
CA ALA A 99 14.78 -3.44 5.40
C ALA A 99 16.10 -2.66 5.49
N ALA A 100 16.17 -1.47 4.88
CA ALA A 100 17.36 -0.62 4.96
C ALA A 100 17.62 -0.07 6.36
N ALA A 101 16.58 0.15 7.18
CA ALA A 101 16.76 0.56 8.56
C ALA A 101 17.34 -0.59 9.41
N ILE A 102 16.95 -1.83 9.13
CA ILE A 102 17.42 -3.04 9.83
C ILE A 102 18.83 -3.44 9.41
N ASP A 103 19.09 -3.50 8.10
CA ASP A 103 20.34 -3.98 7.50
C ASP A 103 20.90 -2.89 6.56
N PRO A 104 21.91 -2.12 7.00
CA PRO A 104 22.56 -1.12 6.16
C PRO A 104 23.08 -1.68 4.83
N GLY A 105 23.46 -2.97 4.78
CA GLY A 105 23.89 -3.66 3.56
C GLY A 105 22.78 -3.94 2.55
N PHE A 106 21.52 -3.58 2.86
CA PHE A 106 20.43 -3.63 1.89
C PHE A 106 20.56 -2.56 0.81
N TYR A 107 21.15 -1.40 1.12
CA TYR A 107 21.33 -0.32 0.14
C TYR A 107 22.18 -0.77 -1.06
N ASP A 108 23.30 -1.46 -0.82
CA ASP A 108 24.16 -1.98 -1.88
C ASP A 108 23.40 -2.94 -2.81
N LYS A 109 22.54 -3.79 -2.24
CA LYS A 109 21.68 -4.72 -3.01
C LYS A 109 20.63 -3.97 -3.83
N TYR A 110 20.11 -2.86 -3.32
CA TYR A 110 19.20 -1.99 -4.06
C TYR A 110 19.90 -1.33 -5.25
N VAL A 111 21.10 -0.79 -5.06
CA VAL A 111 21.90 -0.17 -6.12
C VAL A 111 22.23 -1.19 -7.21
N GLU A 112 22.74 -2.36 -6.85
CA GLU A 112 23.01 -3.44 -7.80
C GLU A 112 21.75 -3.83 -8.61
N TYR A 113 20.60 -3.90 -7.93
CA TYR A 113 19.34 -4.16 -8.60
C TYR A 113 18.99 -3.06 -9.62
N MET A 114 19.08 -1.78 -9.25
CA MET A 114 18.74 -0.67 -10.12
C MET A 114 19.67 -0.56 -11.33
N ASP A 115 20.99 -0.75 -11.14
CA ASP A 115 21.96 -0.79 -12.22
C ASP A 115 21.64 -1.91 -13.22
N THR A 116 21.24 -3.08 -12.72
CA THR A 116 20.90 -4.21 -13.60
C THR A 116 19.53 -4.11 -14.28
N GLN A 117 18.63 -3.20 -13.85
CA GLN A 117 17.39 -2.87 -14.53
C GLN A 117 17.63 -1.95 -15.74
N ILE A 118 18.60 -1.04 -15.65
CA ILE A 118 19.02 -0.18 -16.76
C ILE A 118 19.59 -1.04 -17.90
N GLU A 119 20.17 -2.20 -17.57
CA GLU A 119 20.88 -3.02 -18.56
C GLU A 119 20.10 -4.19 -19.19
N LYS A 120 19.04 -4.79 -18.60
CA LYS A 120 18.42 -6.02 -19.21
C LYS A 120 16.93 -6.25 -18.94
N GLU A 121 16.32 -6.88 -19.96
CA GLU A 121 14.96 -7.43 -20.12
C GLU A 121 14.25 -7.90 -18.83
N PHE A 122 12.97 -7.52 -18.75
CA PHE A 122 12.11 -7.39 -17.58
C PHE A 122 11.44 -8.73 -17.17
N THR A 123 11.58 -9.15 -15.89
CA THR A 123 10.54 -9.79 -15.02
C THR A 123 11.12 -10.62 -13.86
N ALA A 124 12.30 -11.23 -14.00
CA ALA A 124 12.82 -12.15 -12.98
C ALA A 124 13.53 -11.46 -11.78
N LYS A 125 14.07 -10.24 -11.96
CA LYS A 125 14.91 -9.58 -10.96
C LYS A 125 14.12 -8.79 -9.90
N SER A 126 12.96 -8.18 -10.21
CA SER A 126 12.21 -7.37 -9.23
C SER A 126 11.69 -8.19 -8.05
N ARG A 127 11.36 -9.46 -8.33
CA ARG A 127 10.96 -10.44 -7.32
C ARG A 127 12.10 -10.73 -6.33
N ASN A 128 13.36 -10.59 -6.73
CA ASN A 128 14.48 -10.95 -5.87
C ASN A 128 14.76 -9.89 -4.79
N LEU A 129 14.61 -8.59 -5.12
CA LEU A 129 14.89 -7.51 -4.17
C LEU A 129 13.82 -7.41 -3.06
N VAL A 130 12.54 -7.52 -3.43
CA VAL A 130 11.44 -7.54 -2.45
C VAL A 130 11.51 -8.77 -1.53
N GLU A 131 11.84 -9.94 -2.06
CA GLU A 131 12.02 -11.14 -1.24
C GLU A 131 13.26 -11.03 -0.32
N THR A 132 14.31 -10.33 -0.76
CA THR A 132 15.46 -10.02 0.10
C THR A 132 15.07 -9.11 1.25
N ALA A 133 14.33 -8.02 0.97
CA ALA A 133 13.81 -7.12 2.00
C ALA A 133 12.94 -7.87 3.03
N ARG A 134 12.01 -8.70 2.55
CA ARG A 134 11.19 -9.58 3.40
C ARG A 134 12.02 -10.55 4.21
N GLY A 135 13.05 -11.14 3.63
CA GLY A 135 13.97 -12.05 4.31
C GLY A 135 14.68 -11.38 5.49
N ILE A 136 15.14 -10.14 5.31
CA ILE A 136 15.75 -9.31 6.35
C ILE A 136 14.74 -9.04 7.47
N ILE A 137 13.57 -8.49 7.13
CA ILE A 137 12.50 -8.17 8.10
C ILE A 137 12.07 -9.42 8.88
N ASN A 138 11.90 -10.54 8.18
CA ASN A 138 11.50 -11.81 8.79
C ASN A 138 12.57 -12.41 9.68
N ARG A 139 13.86 -12.26 9.35
CA ARG A 139 14.96 -12.73 10.20
C ARG A 139 15.05 -11.88 11.47
N TRP A 140 15.14 -10.57 11.30
CA TRP A 140 15.23 -9.62 12.41
C TRP A 140 14.09 -9.82 13.41
N GLY A 141 12.87 -9.98 12.92
CA GLY A 141 11.72 -10.21 13.78
C GLY A 141 11.64 -11.58 14.48
N LYS A 142 12.56 -12.52 14.21
CA LYS A 142 12.70 -13.77 14.99
C LYS A 142 13.79 -13.64 16.05
N GLU A 143 14.76 -12.76 15.82
CA GLU A 143 15.99 -12.63 16.60
C GLU A 143 15.91 -11.51 17.65
N SER A 144 14.96 -10.58 17.51
CA SER A 144 14.84 -9.44 18.40
C SER A 144 14.05 -9.76 19.69
N GLU A 145 14.72 -9.76 20.85
CA GLU A 145 14.14 -10.10 22.17
C GLU A 145 13.26 -8.99 22.82
N GLY A 146 13.00 -7.87 22.13
CA GLY A 146 12.28 -6.71 22.69
C GLY A 146 11.18 -6.10 21.82
N ILE A 147 10.64 -6.83 20.84
CA ILE A 147 9.90 -6.22 19.72
C ILE A 147 8.56 -6.93 19.45
N ASP A 148 7.80 -7.18 20.51
CA ASP A 148 6.48 -7.81 20.39
C ASP A 148 5.44 -6.94 19.65
N GLY A 149 5.68 -5.63 19.52
CA GLY A 149 4.81 -4.71 18.79
C GLY A 149 5.15 -4.59 17.30
N TYR A 150 6.25 -3.93 16.96
CA TYR A 150 6.51 -3.39 15.61
C TYR A 150 6.72 -4.46 14.53
N VAL A 151 7.37 -5.58 14.87
CA VAL A 151 7.54 -6.74 13.97
C VAL A 151 6.22 -7.46 13.78
N SER A 152 5.48 -7.69 14.87
CA SER A 152 4.16 -8.32 14.83
C SER A 152 3.20 -7.50 13.97
N ILE A 153 3.29 -6.18 14.06
CA ILE A 153 2.55 -5.20 13.28
C ILE A 153 2.96 -5.23 11.80
N SER A 154 4.25 -5.11 11.48
CA SER A 154 4.72 -5.16 10.09
C SER A 154 4.37 -6.50 9.45
N ARG A 155 4.51 -7.62 10.18
CA ARG A 155 4.11 -8.96 9.72
C ARG A 155 2.60 -9.13 9.58
N SER A 156 1.80 -8.61 10.50
CA SER A 156 0.33 -8.67 10.43
C SER A 156 -0.20 -7.83 9.27
N LEU A 157 0.33 -6.62 9.09
CA LEU A 157 -0.05 -5.71 8.00
C LEU A 157 0.47 -6.19 6.64
N ASN A 158 1.65 -6.83 6.59
CA ASN A 158 2.16 -7.49 5.38
C ASN A 158 1.38 -8.76 5.03
N LYS A 159 0.96 -9.56 6.02
CA LYS A 159 0.09 -10.73 5.80
C LYS A 159 -1.26 -10.32 5.23
N ILE A 160 -1.94 -9.37 5.90
CA ILE A 160 -3.22 -8.82 5.46
C ILE A 160 -3.08 -8.14 4.09
N GLY A 161 -2.01 -7.37 3.89
CA GLY A 161 -1.72 -6.68 2.64
C GLY A 161 -1.38 -7.63 1.49
N SER A 162 -0.63 -8.70 1.73
CA SER A 162 -0.32 -9.72 0.71
C SER A 162 -1.56 -10.55 0.36
N GLU A 163 -2.36 -10.95 1.36
CA GLU A 163 -3.65 -11.60 1.14
C GLU A 163 -4.59 -10.68 0.33
N ALA A 164 -4.67 -9.40 0.70
CA ALA A 164 -5.42 -8.39 -0.04
C ALA A 164 -4.90 -8.21 -1.47
N LEU A 165 -3.59 -8.26 -1.72
CA LEU A 165 -3.03 -8.19 -3.08
C LEU A 165 -3.37 -9.45 -3.90
N HIS A 166 -3.29 -10.64 -3.30
CA HIS A 166 -3.69 -11.88 -3.96
C HIS A 166 -5.17 -11.88 -4.32
N HIS A 167 -6.03 -11.32 -3.46
CA HIS A 167 -7.43 -11.11 -3.76
C HIS A 167 -7.68 -9.96 -4.75
N ALA A 168 -6.87 -8.88 -4.71
CA ALA A 168 -6.90 -7.76 -5.66
C ALA A 168 -6.48 -8.17 -7.08
N VAL A 169 -5.50 -9.07 -7.21
CA VAL A 169 -5.08 -9.65 -8.49
C VAL A 169 -6.18 -10.53 -9.09
N GLY A 170 -7.15 -10.98 -8.26
CA GLY A 170 -8.39 -11.62 -8.69
C GLY A 170 -9.50 -10.64 -9.11
N PHE A 171 -9.35 -9.33 -8.88
CA PHE A 171 -10.24 -8.34 -9.46
C PHE A 171 -9.81 -8.13 -10.91
N SER A 172 -10.64 -8.60 -11.86
CA SER A 172 -10.49 -8.18 -13.24
C SER A 172 -10.60 -6.65 -13.31
N ARG A 173 -9.92 -6.04 -14.30
CA ARG A 173 -10.05 -4.60 -14.61
C ARG A 173 -11.52 -4.13 -14.67
N GLU A 174 -12.42 -5.03 -15.04
CA GLU A 174 -13.87 -4.79 -15.10
C GLU A 174 -14.50 -4.69 -13.71
N ALA A 175 -14.06 -5.50 -12.74
CA ALA A 175 -14.60 -5.51 -11.38
C ALA A 175 -14.23 -4.26 -10.56
N ALA A 176 -13.15 -3.55 -10.92
CA ALA A 176 -12.79 -2.28 -10.28
C ALA A 176 -13.64 -1.09 -10.74
N GLU A 177 -14.30 -1.21 -11.90
CA GLU A 177 -15.17 -0.16 -12.45
C GLU A 177 -16.63 -0.30 -11.98
N ILE A 178 -17.01 -1.48 -11.45
CA ILE A 178 -18.31 -1.76 -10.82
C ILE A 178 -18.45 -0.90 -9.56
N ALA A 179 -19.54 -0.14 -9.43
CA ALA A 179 -19.66 0.81 -8.32
C ALA A 179 -19.84 0.11 -6.96
N GLU A 180 -20.45 -1.06 -6.95
CA GLU A 180 -20.72 -1.90 -5.79
C GLU A 180 -19.43 -2.42 -5.13
N THR A 181 -18.32 -2.51 -5.87
CA THR A 181 -17.03 -3.00 -5.35
C THR A 181 -16.15 -1.87 -4.81
N ARG A 182 -16.44 -0.61 -5.14
CA ARG A 182 -15.64 0.57 -4.76
C ARG A 182 -15.44 0.72 -3.25
N PRO A 183 -16.44 0.49 -2.37
CA PRO A 183 -16.22 0.53 -0.93
C PRO A 183 -15.20 -0.52 -0.45
N GLY A 184 -15.21 -1.71 -1.06
CA GLY A 184 -14.25 -2.77 -0.77
C GLY A 184 -12.83 -2.40 -1.22
N ILE A 185 -12.71 -1.87 -2.43
CA ILE A 185 -11.43 -1.40 -2.98
C ILE A 185 -10.87 -0.26 -2.13
N LEU A 186 -11.70 0.72 -1.76
CA LEU A 186 -11.29 1.82 -0.89
C LEU A 186 -10.74 1.31 0.44
N LYS A 187 -11.42 0.34 1.08
CA LYS A 187 -10.93 -0.28 2.32
C LYS A 187 -9.55 -0.94 2.13
N MET A 188 -9.31 -1.57 0.98
CA MET A 188 -8.02 -2.17 0.66
C MET A 188 -6.93 -1.13 0.43
N LEU A 189 -7.22 -0.06 -0.33
CA LEU A 189 -6.29 1.06 -0.55
C LEU A 189 -5.89 1.71 0.78
N THR A 190 -6.88 1.98 1.64
CA THR A 190 -6.65 2.56 2.96
C THR A 190 -5.82 1.65 3.85
N GLY A 191 -6.14 0.36 3.90
CA GLY A 191 -5.35 -0.62 4.66
C GLY A 191 -3.92 -0.73 4.14
N ARG A 192 -3.70 -0.53 2.84
CA ARG A 192 -2.37 -0.53 2.24
C ARG A 192 -1.55 0.69 2.66
N ILE A 193 -2.14 1.88 2.62
CA ILE A 193 -1.49 3.11 3.08
C ILE A 193 -1.18 3.03 4.58
N GLN A 194 -2.09 2.47 5.38
CA GLN A 194 -1.86 2.20 6.80
C GLN A 194 -0.67 1.25 7.03
N GLY A 195 -0.58 0.16 6.25
CA GLY A 195 0.56 -0.76 6.29
C GLY A 195 1.88 -0.10 5.90
N ALA A 196 1.86 0.77 4.90
CA ALA A 196 3.05 1.48 4.46
C ALA A 196 3.55 2.47 5.52
N LEU A 197 2.66 3.27 6.13
CA LEU A 197 2.99 4.13 7.26
C LEU A 197 3.54 3.34 8.46
N ALA A 198 2.99 2.16 8.76
CA ALA A 198 3.49 1.31 9.84
C ALA A 198 4.95 0.87 9.62
N ASN A 199 5.34 0.58 8.38
CA ASN A 199 6.73 0.22 8.05
C ASN A 199 7.68 1.43 8.18
N VAL A 200 7.23 2.63 7.79
CA VAL A 200 8.02 3.87 8.00
C VAL A 200 8.19 4.14 9.51
N LEU A 201 7.11 4.02 10.30
CA LEU A 201 7.18 4.11 11.76
C LEU A 201 8.17 3.10 12.37
N ALA A 202 8.15 1.85 11.90
CA ALA A 202 9.09 0.84 12.36
C ALA A 202 10.54 1.17 11.96
N ALA A 203 10.76 1.68 10.75
CA ALA A 203 12.08 2.11 10.28
C ALA A 203 12.64 3.24 11.15
N THR A 204 11.84 4.28 11.43
CA THR A 204 12.25 5.38 12.32
C THR A 204 12.56 4.88 13.75
N GLN A 205 11.81 3.89 14.25
CA GLN A 205 12.06 3.31 15.57
C GLN A 205 13.39 2.54 15.62
N VAL A 206 13.74 1.81 14.55
CA VAL A 206 14.98 1.02 14.48
C VAL A 206 16.21 1.91 14.45
N ILE A 207 16.16 3.06 13.80
CA ILE A 207 17.26 4.03 13.82
C ILE A 207 17.35 4.83 15.14
N GLU A 208 16.57 4.42 16.16
CA GLU A 208 16.56 4.94 17.53
C GLU A 208 16.29 6.45 17.66
N GLN A 209 15.54 7.00 16.72
CA GLN A 209 15.25 8.43 16.69
C GLN A 209 13.83 8.79 17.13
N ASN A 210 13.30 8.27 18.25
CA ASN A 210 11.87 8.47 18.48
C ASN A 210 11.40 8.67 19.91
N HIS A 211 11.06 9.94 20.18
CA HIS A 211 9.98 10.37 21.07
C HIS A 211 9.34 11.70 20.57
N THR A 212 9.26 11.92 19.25
CA THR A 212 8.67 13.16 18.70
C THR A 212 7.14 13.13 18.75
N LYS A 213 6.52 14.32 18.67
CA LYS A 213 5.05 14.43 18.65
C LYS A 213 4.45 13.80 17.40
N ALA A 214 5.07 14.00 16.23
CA ALA A 214 4.63 13.40 14.97
C ALA A 214 4.66 11.87 15.03
N TRP A 215 5.70 11.29 15.64
CA TRP A 215 5.77 9.85 15.84
C TRP A 215 4.61 9.33 16.69
N ALA A 216 4.35 9.95 17.85
CA ALA A 216 3.26 9.54 18.75
C ALA A 216 1.87 9.65 18.08
N GLN A 217 1.68 10.69 17.26
CA GLN A 217 0.46 10.89 16.50
C GLN A 217 0.30 9.81 15.42
N ALA A 218 1.32 9.59 14.60
CA ALA A 218 1.29 8.56 13.57
C ALA A 218 1.08 7.15 14.17
N TYR A 219 1.70 6.85 15.31
CA TYR A 219 1.44 5.63 16.07
C TYR A 219 -0.04 5.52 16.47
N SER A 220 -0.61 6.59 17.04
CA SER A 220 -2.04 6.61 17.41
C SER A 220 -2.95 6.38 16.20
N VAL A 221 -2.68 7.04 15.08
CA VAL A 221 -3.48 6.93 13.87
C VAL A 221 -3.42 5.52 13.26
N VAL A 222 -2.26 4.84 13.34
CA VAL A 222 -2.13 3.48 12.81
C VAL A 222 -2.69 2.43 13.77
N PHE A 223 -2.55 2.59 15.08
CA PHE A 223 -2.78 1.51 16.05
C PHE A 223 -3.95 1.72 17.02
N LEU A 224 -4.42 2.96 17.19
CA LEU A 224 -5.48 3.30 18.15
C LEU A 224 -6.78 3.73 17.46
N SER A 225 -6.74 4.18 16.21
CA SER A 225 -7.94 4.46 15.42
C SER A 225 -8.55 3.18 14.83
N ARG A 226 -9.47 2.60 15.60
CA ARG A 226 -10.73 1.88 15.25
C ARG A 226 -10.99 0.78 16.28
N GLY A 227 -11.45 1.20 17.45
CA GLY A 227 -12.48 0.47 18.20
C GLY A 227 -13.85 0.70 17.59
#